data_AF-A0A7R9DJH6-F1
#
_entry.id   AF-A0A7R9DJH6-F1
#
_cell.length_a   1.000
_cell.length_b   1.000
_cell.length_c   1.000
_cell.angle_alpha   90.00
_cell.angle_beta   90.00
_cell.angle_gamma   90.00
#
_symmetry.space_group_name_H-M   'P 1'
#
loop_
_entity.id
_entity.type
_entity.pdbx_description
1 polymer ?
#
loop_
_entity_poly.entity_id
_entity_poly.type
_entity_poly.pdbx_seq_one_letter_code
_entity_poly.pdbx_strand_id
1 'polypeptide(L)'
;MMLYRNGLPGMDVIDPKDLLIAYEDMLSFLQNEDNWPQMEQELSLKGVKAMTLYDILLDYIIMDAFDDLDMPPSSVTAVVQNRWLSNGFKETALTTAVWSLFKAKRRMLRFADGFISHFYAISEQISPMMAWGFLGPDEGLKDICHFFRDQVTGLLVDMFSFQKCRYSTVPELSQDILQLMKNRADGIGHKLKTNLCDVVQ
;
A
#
# COMPACT_ATOMS: atom_id res chain seq x y z
N MET A 1 -20.47 -6.45 15.51
CA MET A 1 -20.86 -5.35 16.41
C MET A 1 -19.92 -5.39 17.61
N MET A 2 -19.05 -4.38 17.74
CA MET A 2 -18.17 -4.07 18.87
C MET A 2 -17.31 -5.20 19.48
N LEU A 3 -16.05 -5.29 19.05
CA LEU A 3 -14.97 -5.82 19.91
C LEU A 3 -13.89 -4.75 20.06
N TYR A 4 -14.15 -3.82 20.98
CA TYR A 4 -13.12 -2.99 21.62
C TYR A 4 -12.53 -3.81 22.77
N ARG A 5 -11.22 -4.06 22.76
CA ARG A 5 -10.46 -4.34 24.00
C ARG A 5 -9.07 -3.72 23.94
N ASN A 6 -8.99 -2.55 24.58
CA ASN A 6 -7.84 -2.00 25.29
C ASN A 6 -6.58 -1.71 24.46
N GLY A 7 -6.65 -0.67 23.63
CA GLY A 7 -5.47 0.08 23.19
C GLY A 7 -4.93 0.97 24.31
N LEU A 8 -3.61 1.11 24.37
CA LEU A 8 -2.90 2.06 25.23
C LEU A 8 -3.43 3.49 25.01
N PRO A 9 -3.41 4.38 26.04
CA PRO A 9 -3.92 5.74 25.90
C PRO A 9 -3.13 6.50 24.83
N GLY A 10 -3.82 6.96 23.79
CA GLY A 10 -3.26 7.75 22.68
C GLY A 10 -3.16 7.03 21.32
N MET A 11 -3.65 5.79 21.21
CA MET A 11 -3.84 5.12 19.92
C MET A 11 -5.34 4.97 19.64
N ASP A 12 -5.89 5.93 18.90
CA ASP A 12 -7.22 5.81 18.35
C ASP A 12 -7.23 4.65 17.34
N VAL A 13 -8.25 3.80 17.45
CA VAL A 13 -8.63 2.86 16.39
C VAL A 13 -8.78 3.66 15.11
N ILE A 14 -8.20 3.21 13.99
CA ILE A 14 -8.35 3.83 12.65
C ILE A 14 -9.82 4.24 12.48
N ASP A 15 -10.10 5.56 12.56
CA ASP A 15 -11.45 6.05 12.36
C ASP A 15 -11.68 6.08 10.85
N PRO A 16 -12.67 5.34 10.31
CA PRO A 16 -13.00 5.42 8.90
C PRO A 16 -13.26 6.86 8.41
N LYS A 17 -13.64 7.76 9.31
CA LYS A 17 -13.78 9.19 9.02
C LYS A 17 -12.46 9.87 8.75
N ASP A 18 -11.40 9.55 9.48
CA ASP A 18 -10.08 10.17 9.27
C ASP A 18 -9.51 9.78 7.91
N LEU A 19 -9.70 8.51 7.51
CA LEU A 19 -9.37 8.07 6.15
C LEU A 19 -10.20 8.81 5.09
N LEU A 20 -11.50 8.99 5.34
CA LEU A 20 -12.37 9.71 4.40
C LEU A 20 -11.96 11.18 4.25
N ILE A 21 -11.67 11.86 5.36
CA ILE A 21 -11.20 13.26 5.36
C ILE A 21 -9.88 13.36 4.59
N ALA A 22 -8.90 12.51 4.89
CA ALA A 22 -7.61 12.51 4.19
C ALA A 22 -7.77 12.24 2.68
N TYR A 23 -8.72 11.37 2.30
CA TYR A 23 -9.04 11.10 0.90
C TYR A 23 -9.70 12.30 0.20
N GLU A 24 -10.65 12.97 0.86
CA GLU A 24 -11.30 14.18 0.33
C GLU A 24 -10.31 15.34 0.17
N ASP A 25 -9.42 15.54 1.15
CA ASP A 25 -8.37 16.55 1.09
C ASP A 25 -7.42 16.31 -0.08
N MET A 26 -7.02 15.05 -0.29
CA MET A 26 -6.20 14.65 -1.44
C MET A 26 -6.91 14.91 -2.77
N LEU A 27 -8.21 14.59 -2.87
CA LEU A 27 -8.99 14.86 -4.08
C LEU A 27 -9.09 16.36 -4.34
N SER A 28 -9.34 17.17 -3.30
CA SER A 28 -9.39 18.62 -3.42
C SER A 28 -8.05 19.19 -3.89
N PHE A 29 -6.93 18.69 -3.35
CA PHE A 29 -5.58 19.06 -3.79
C PHE A 29 -5.34 18.73 -5.26
N LEU A 30 -5.71 17.52 -5.71
CA LEU A 30 -5.48 17.05 -7.08
C LEU A 30 -6.36 17.77 -8.11
N GLN A 31 -7.57 18.19 -7.73
CA GLN A 31 -8.49 18.92 -8.61
C GLN A 31 -8.05 20.37 -8.88
N ASN A 32 -7.17 20.92 -8.05
CA ASN A 32 -6.60 22.23 -8.29
C ASN A 32 -5.36 22.12 -9.20
N GLU A 33 -5.50 22.50 -10.47
CA GLU A 33 -4.43 22.45 -11.47
C GLU A 33 -3.22 23.33 -11.10
N ASP A 34 -3.41 24.37 -10.26
CA ASP A 34 -2.31 25.21 -9.78
C ASP A 34 -1.29 24.43 -8.94
N ASN A 35 -1.70 23.28 -8.37
CA ASN A 35 -0.83 22.41 -7.58
C ASN A 35 0.04 21.49 -8.46
N TRP A 36 -0.31 21.29 -9.73
CA TRP A 36 0.34 20.30 -10.59
C TRP A 36 1.83 20.57 -10.84
N PRO A 37 2.29 21.81 -11.08
CA PRO A 37 3.73 22.09 -11.23
C PRO A 37 4.54 21.75 -9.97
N GLN A 38 3.97 22.00 -8.78
CA GLN A 38 4.60 21.66 -7.52
C GLN A 38 4.65 20.14 -7.32
N MET A 39 3.56 19.44 -7.63
CA MET A 39 3.47 17.99 -7.58
C MET A 39 4.48 17.34 -8.54
N GLU A 40 4.60 17.82 -9.77
CA GLU A 40 5.58 17.33 -10.74
C GLU A 40 7.02 17.54 -10.24
N GLN A 41 7.30 18.72 -9.69
CA GLN A 41 8.60 18.99 -9.06
C GLN A 41 8.87 18.05 -7.88
N GLU A 42 7.87 17.80 -7.04
CA GLU A 42 8.01 16.92 -5.88
C GLU A 42 8.28 15.47 -6.29
N LEU A 43 7.52 14.95 -7.25
CA LEU A 43 7.63 13.58 -7.76
C LEU A 43 8.93 13.36 -8.54
N SER A 44 9.36 14.33 -9.35
CA SER A 44 10.62 14.23 -10.10
C SER A 44 11.85 14.15 -9.18
N LEU A 45 11.83 14.82 -8.03
CA LEU A 45 12.87 14.69 -6.99
C LEU A 45 12.91 13.29 -6.35
N LYS A 46 11.80 12.54 -6.44
CA LYS A 46 11.71 11.13 -6.03
C LYS A 46 12.02 10.15 -7.16
N GLY A 47 12.37 10.65 -8.35
CA GLY A 47 12.75 9.84 -9.50
C GLY A 47 11.62 9.47 -10.45
N VAL A 48 10.38 9.87 -10.15
CA VAL A 48 9.20 9.64 -11.00
C VAL A 48 9.38 10.38 -12.33
N LYS A 49 9.19 9.67 -13.45
CA LYS A 49 9.51 10.18 -14.79
C LYS A 49 8.37 10.98 -15.43
N ALA A 50 7.15 10.50 -15.30
CA ALA A 50 5.96 11.20 -15.75
C ALA A 50 4.84 11.08 -14.72
N MET A 51 3.93 12.06 -14.69
CA MET A 51 2.75 12.00 -13.82
C MET A 51 1.67 11.08 -14.40
N THR A 52 2.01 9.81 -14.59
CA THR A 52 1.09 8.78 -15.07
C THR A 52 0.69 7.83 -13.95
N LEU A 53 -0.41 7.11 -14.15
CA LEU A 53 -0.81 6.03 -13.24
C LEU A 53 0.31 5.01 -13.05
N TYR A 54 1.04 4.68 -14.11
CA TYR A 54 2.07 3.65 -14.07
C TYR A 54 3.28 4.08 -13.23
N ASP A 55 3.82 5.27 -13.49
CA ASP A 55 5.00 5.76 -12.80
C ASP A 55 4.70 6.17 -11.34
N ILE A 56 3.54 6.78 -11.08
CA ILE A 56 3.17 7.21 -9.71
C ILE A 56 2.64 6.05 -8.89
N LEU A 57 1.56 5.39 -9.34
CA LEU A 57 0.89 4.40 -8.51
C LEU A 57 1.66 3.10 -8.51
N LEU A 58 1.97 2.55 -9.68
CA LEU A 58 2.52 1.19 -9.72
C LEU A 58 4.01 1.17 -9.37
N ASP A 59 4.81 2.02 -10.00
CA ASP A 59 6.26 2.05 -9.76
C ASP A 59 6.58 2.76 -8.44
N TYR A 60 6.27 4.05 -8.30
CA TYR A 60 6.66 4.79 -7.11
C TYR A 60 5.95 4.36 -5.82
N ILE A 61 4.62 4.24 -5.80
CA ILE A 61 3.89 3.95 -4.57
C ILE A 61 3.93 2.46 -4.20
N ILE A 62 3.51 1.60 -5.13
CA ILE A 62 3.31 0.18 -4.81
C ILE A 62 4.64 -0.56 -4.68
N MET A 63 5.63 -0.31 -5.54
CA MET A 63 6.94 -0.96 -5.39
C MET A 63 7.69 -0.48 -4.14
N ASP A 64 7.70 0.84 -3.84
CA ASP A 64 8.30 1.36 -2.59
C ASP A 64 7.68 0.71 -1.35
N ALA A 65 6.35 0.52 -1.36
CA ALA A 65 5.65 -0.16 -0.28
C ALA A 65 6.07 -1.63 -0.13
N PHE A 66 6.29 -2.36 -1.25
CA PHE A 66 6.77 -3.74 -1.17
C PHE A 66 8.23 -3.84 -0.71
N ASP A 67 9.08 -2.92 -1.15
CA ASP A 67 10.48 -2.85 -0.71
C ASP A 67 10.56 -2.54 0.81
N ASP A 68 9.74 -1.61 1.30
CA ASP A 68 9.62 -1.30 2.74
C ASP A 68 9.17 -2.54 3.55
N LEU A 69 8.35 -3.42 2.96
CA LEU A 69 7.87 -4.65 3.59
C LEU A 69 8.86 -5.81 3.54
N ASP A 70 9.74 -5.87 2.54
CA ASP A 70 10.80 -6.88 2.44
C ASP A 70 11.99 -6.55 3.35
N MET A 71 12.16 -5.28 3.71
CA MET A 71 13.22 -4.80 4.62
C MET A 71 12.68 -4.12 5.89
N PRO A 72 11.83 -4.78 6.69
CA PRO A 72 11.26 -4.17 7.88
C PRO A 72 12.34 -3.90 8.94
N PRO A 73 12.23 -2.82 9.73
CA PRO A 73 13.17 -2.52 10.81
C PRO A 73 13.30 -3.70 11.79
N SER A 74 14.53 -3.99 12.25
CA SER A 74 14.78 -5.15 13.13
C SER A 74 13.96 -5.14 14.42
N SER A 75 13.63 -3.96 14.93
CA SER A 75 12.74 -3.77 16.08
C SER A 75 11.32 -4.26 15.82
N VAL A 76 10.78 -4.05 14.62
CA VAL A 76 9.46 -4.55 14.20
C VAL A 76 9.50 -6.06 14.09
N THR A 77 10.47 -6.60 13.36
CA THR A 77 10.63 -8.04 13.15
C THR A 77 10.77 -8.80 14.48
N ALA A 78 11.56 -8.27 15.41
CA ALA A 78 11.77 -8.86 16.73
C ALA A 78 10.48 -8.95 17.55
N VAL A 79 9.60 -7.95 17.47
CA VAL A 79 8.31 -7.95 18.20
C VAL A 79 7.32 -8.90 17.53
N VAL A 80 7.16 -8.81 16.21
CA VAL A 80 6.14 -9.58 15.49
C VAL A 80 6.44 -11.07 15.51
N GLN A 81 7.72 -11.46 15.43
CA GLN A 81 8.15 -12.86 15.48
C GLN A 81 8.21 -13.45 16.91
N ASN A 82 8.04 -12.63 17.95
CA ASN A 82 8.11 -13.11 19.33
C ASN A 82 6.87 -13.94 19.68
N ARG A 83 7.05 -15.24 19.91
CA ARG A 83 5.95 -16.18 20.23
C ARG A 83 5.31 -15.96 21.60
N TRP A 84 5.98 -15.23 22.50
CA TRP A 84 5.51 -14.98 23.86
C TRP A 84 4.65 -13.71 23.98
N LEU A 85 4.61 -12.88 22.94
CA LEU A 85 3.80 -11.66 22.91
C LEU A 85 2.42 -11.93 22.33
N SER A 86 1.41 -11.28 22.90
CA SER A 86 0.03 -11.38 22.40
C SER A 86 -0.10 -10.70 21.03
N ASN A 87 -1.04 -11.18 20.20
CA ASN A 87 -1.27 -10.60 18.88
C ASN A 87 -1.67 -9.12 18.97
N GLY A 88 -2.52 -8.73 19.94
CA GLY A 88 -2.87 -7.32 20.12
C GLY A 88 -1.68 -6.42 20.49
N PHE A 89 -0.70 -6.95 21.24
CA PHE A 89 0.54 -6.21 21.52
C PHE A 89 1.38 -6.05 20.26
N LYS A 90 1.53 -7.12 19.46
CA LYS A 90 2.27 -7.08 18.19
C LYS A 90 1.65 -6.09 17.22
N GLU A 91 0.32 -6.08 17.12
CA GLU A 91 -0.43 -5.19 16.23
C GLU A 91 -0.22 -3.73 16.63
N THR A 92 -0.36 -3.43 17.92
CA THR A 92 -0.10 -2.10 18.48
C THR A 92 1.33 -1.64 18.19
N ALA A 93 2.32 -2.51 18.41
CA ALA A 93 3.72 -2.19 18.17
C ALA A 93 4.01 -1.96 16.67
N LEU A 94 3.43 -2.77 15.80
CA LEU A 94 3.57 -2.63 14.35
C LEU A 94 2.95 -1.31 13.88
N THR A 95 1.72 -1.03 14.29
CA THR A 95 1.04 0.24 13.98
C THR A 95 1.88 1.43 14.46
N THR A 96 2.40 1.38 15.69
CA THR A 96 3.27 2.45 16.23
C THR A 96 4.54 2.64 15.39
N ALA A 97 5.14 1.56 14.92
CA ALA A 97 6.34 1.62 14.09
C ALA A 97 6.04 2.25 12.71
N VAL A 98 4.94 1.85 12.07
CA VAL A 98 4.48 2.42 10.79
C VAL A 98 4.17 3.92 10.95
N TRP A 99 3.46 4.31 12.01
CA TRP A 99 3.22 5.72 12.33
C TRP A 99 4.50 6.51 12.55
N SER A 100 5.47 5.94 13.26
CA SER A 100 6.77 6.58 13.49
C SER A 100 7.54 6.76 12.18
N LEU A 101 7.43 5.82 11.25
CA LEU A 101 8.02 5.90 9.92
C LEU A 101 7.42 7.05 9.11
N PHE A 102 6.09 7.15 9.01
CA PHE A 102 5.45 8.25 8.30
C PHE A 102 5.72 9.60 8.94
N LYS A 103 5.70 9.69 10.27
CA LYS A 103 6.08 10.91 11.00
C LYS A 103 7.52 11.33 10.70
N ALA A 104 8.45 10.38 10.54
CA ALA A 104 9.82 10.65 10.14
C ALA A 104 9.91 11.09 8.66
N LYS A 105 9.28 10.35 7.74
CA LYS A 105 9.23 10.68 6.30
C LYS A 105 8.62 12.09 6.08
N ARG A 106 7.56 12.45 6.82
CA ARG A 106 6.92 13.79 6.80
C ARG A 106 7.85 14.93 7.18
N ARG A 107 8.69 14.75 8.19
CA ARG A 107 9.67 15.79 8.62
C ARG A 107 10.72 16.09 7.56
N MET A 108 10.92 15.18 6.61
CA MET A 108 11.88 15.32 5.53
C MET A 108 11.23 15.86 4.24
N LEU A 109 9.93 16.15 4.25
CA LEU A 109 9.25 16.68 3.07
C LEU A 109 9.68 18.11 2.79
N ARG A 110 9.94 18.37 1.51
CA ARG A 110 10.23 19.72 1.02
C ARG A 110 8.99 20.61 1.09
N PHE A 111 7.82 20.03 0.82
CA PHE A 111 6.53 20.71 0.83
C PHE A 111 5.66 20.11 1.92
N ALA A 112 5.35 20.90 2.95
CA ALA A 112 4.54 20.45 4.09
C ALA A 112 3.08 20.13 3.71
N ASP A 113 2.60 20.72 2.62
CA ASP A 113 1.25 20.59 2.06
C ASP A 113 1.31 20.21 0.57
N GLY A 114 2.26 19.32 0.23
CA GLY A 114 2.43 18.78 -1.12
C GLY A 114 1.67 17.48 -1.34
N PHE A 115 1.75 16.93 -2.55
CA PHE A 115 1.15 15.66 -2.93
C PHE A 115 1.57 14.53 -1.97
N ILE A 116 2.87 14.45 -1.64
CA ILE A 116 3.37 13.39 -0.75
C ILE A 116 2.81 13.55 0.67
N SER A 117 2.57 14.78 1.13
CA SER A 117 2.00 15.03 2.46
C SER A 117 0.56 14.51 2.58
N HIS A 118 -0.26 14.79 1.57
CA HIS A 118 -1.62 14.26 1.46
C HIS A 118 -1.64 12.74 1.28
N PHE A 119 -0.74 12.21 0.44
CA PHE A 119 -0.58 10.76 0.28
C PHE A 119 -0.21 10.05 1.59
N TYR A 120 0.68 10.64 2.41
CA TYR A 120 1.02 10.10 3.72
C TYR A 120 -0.15 10.17 4.71
N ALA A 121 -1.06 11.14 4.60
CA ALA A 121 -2.25 11.20 5.45
C ALA A 121 -3.15 9.97 5.23
N ILE A 122 -3.34 9.58 3.96
CA ILE A 122 -4.08 8.36 3.60
C ILE A 122 -3.31 7.12 4.04
N SER A 123 -1.99 7.09 3.79
CA SER A 123 -1.15 5.93 4.04
C SER A 123 -1.04 5.60 5.54
N GLU A 124 -1.03 6.59 6.42
CA GLU A 124 -1.02 6.38 7.88
C GLU A 124 -2.20 5.52 8.37
N GLN A 125 -3.33 5.55 7.66
CA GLN A 125 -4.51 4.75 7.97
C GLN A 125 -4.44 3.34 7.35
N ILE A 126 -3.96 3.21 6.11
CA ILE A 126 -4.03 1.95 5.36
C ILE A 126 -2.80 1.06 5.62
N SER A 127 -1.62 1.65 5.68
CA SER A 127 -0.35 0.92 5.75
C SER A 127 -0.20 0.02 6.98
N PRO A 128 -0.70 0.36 8.20
CA PRO A 128 -0.66 -0.57 9.33
C PRO A 128 -1.40 -1.88 9.07
N MET A 129 -2.58 -1.82 8.43
CA MET A 129 -3.37 -3.00 8.08
C MET A 129 -2.63 -3.87 7.05
N MET A 130 -2.03 -3.23 6.04
CA MET A 130 -1.23 -3.94 5.04
C MET A 130 -0.01 -4.59 5.68
N ALA A 131 0.76 -3.84 6.49
CA ALA A 131 1.93 -4.37 7.18
C ALA A 131 1.57 -5.55 8.09
N TRP A 132 0.41 -5.50 8.77
CA TRP A 132 -0.07 -6.61 9.58
C TRP A 132 -0.36 -7.86 8.74
N GLY A 133 -0.95 -7.68 7.55
CA GLY A 133 -1.19 -8.79 6.62
C GLY A 133 0.09 -9.48 6.15
N PHE A 134 1.15 -8.72 5.87
CA PHE A 134 2.43 -9.26 5.40
C PHE A 134 3.31 -9.82 6.53
N LEU A 135 3.38 -9.13 7.67
CA LEU A 135 4.35 -9.46 8.72
C LEU A 135 3.72 -10.26 9.86
N GLY A 136 2.40 -10.21 10.01
CA GLY A 136 1.66 -10.77 11.14
C GLY A 136 1.84 -12.27 11.33
N PRO A 137 1.33 -12.79 12.47
CA PRO A 137 1.47 -14.20 12.83
C PRO A 137 0.52 -15.14 12.08
N ASP A 138 -0.45 -14.61 11.34
CA ASP A 138 -1.41 -15.40 10.56
C ASP A 138 -0.78 -15.81 9.22
N GLU A 139 -0.45 -17.09 9.09
CA GLU A 139 0.20 -17.63 7.88
C GLU A 139 -0.74 -17.67 6.66
N GLY A 140 -2.05 -17.80 6.85
CA GLY A 140 -3.01 -17.79 5.75
C GLY A 140 -3.16 -16.40 5.16
N LEU A 141 -3.30 -15.38 6.01
CA LEU A 141 -3.32 -13.98 5.59
C LEU A 141 -2.00 -13.58 4.90
N LYS A 142 -0.88 -14.02 5.45
CA LYS A 142 0.45 -13.78 4.88
C LYS A 142 0.62 -14.39 3.49
N ASP A 143 0.18 -15.63 3.31
CA ASP A 143 0.17 -16.30 2.00
C ASP A 143 -0.66 -15.52 0.97
N ILE A 144 -1.84 -15.01 1.36
CA ILE A 144 -2.67 -14.16 0.49
C ILE A 144 -1.95 -12.86 0.14
N CYS A 145 -1.36 -12.18 1.11
CA CYS A 145 -0.63 -10.93 0.91
C CYS A 145 0.58 -11.11 -0.01
N HIS A 146 1.38 -12.17 0.17
CA HIS A 146 2.49 -12.49 -0.72
C HIS A 146 2.00 -12.88 -2.12
N PHE A 147 0.92 -13.66 -2.23
CA PHE A 147 0.31 -13.95 -3.53
C PHE A 147 -0.13 -12.67 -4.25
N PHE A 148 -0.76 -11.73 -3.55
CA PHE A 148 -1.14 -10.43 -4.09
C PHE A 148 0.08 -9.67 -4.63
N ARG A 149 1.16 -9.57 -3.83
CA ARG A 149 2.41 -8.94 -4.26
C ARG A 149 2.97 -9.60 -5.52
N ASP A 150 2.99 -10.92 -5.58
CA ASP A 150 3.51 -11.67 -6.73
C ASP A 150 2.65 -11.41 -7.99
N GLN A 151 1.32 -11.29 -7.84
CA GLN A 151 0.45 -10.92 -8.96
C GLN A 151 0.72 -9.50 -9.48
N VAL A 152 0.95 -8.53 -8.59
CA VAL A 152 1.23 -7.14 -8.95
C VAL A 152 2.61 -7.01 -9.59
N THR A 153 3.63 -7.61 -8.98
CA THR A 153 5.00 -7.62 -9.52
C THR A 153 5.05 -8.35 -10.86
N GLY A 154 4.35 -9.48 -10.96
CA GLY A 154 4.19 -10.21 -12.21
C GLY A 154 3.45 -9.43 -13.28
N LEU A 155 2.45 -8.62 -12.92
CA LEU A 155 1.79 -7.70 -13.86
C LEU A 155 2.80 -6.69 -14.42
N LEU A 156 3.62 -6.06 -13.57
CA LEU A 156 4.62 -5.09 -14.02
C LEU A 156 5.61 -5.71 -14.99
N VAL A 157 6.13 -6.91 -14.69
CA VAL A 157 7.02 -7.63 -15.60
C VAL A 157 6.32 -7.96 -16.93
N ASP A 158 5.06 -8.42 -16.87
CA ASP A 158 4.31 -8.82 -18.04
C ASP A 158 3.94 -7.66 -18.96
N MET A 159 3.70 -6.47 -18.39
CA MET A 159 3.43 -5.24 -19.10
C MET A 159 4.59 -4.74 -19.98
N PHE A 160 5.81 -5.26 -19.80
CA PHE A 160 6.98 -4.98 -20.61
C PHE A 160 7.41 -6.17 -21.49
N SER A 161 6.62 -7.25 -21.53
CA SER A 161 6.93 -8.45 -22.30
C SER A 161 6.35 -8.39 -23.70
N PHE A 162 7.23 -8.42 -24.71
CA PHE A 162 6.84 -8.56 -26.13
C PHE A 162 6.10 -9.86 -26.46
N GLN A 163 6.14 -10.86 -25.56
CA GLN A 163 5.39 -12.11 -25.73
C GLN A 163 3.96 -12.00 -25.20
N LYS A 164 3.68 -11.05 -24.31
CA LYS A 164 2.39 -10.89 -23.62
C LYS A 164 1.63 -9.63 -24.05
N CYS A 165 2.35 -8.62 -24.53
CA CYS A 165 1.79 -7.35 -24.97
C CYS A 165 2.23 -7.03 -26.40
N ARG A 166 1.27 -6.57 -27.21
CA ARG A 166 1.50 -6.08 -28.58
C ARG A 166 1.75 -4.58 -28.56
N TYR A 167 2.98 -4.20 -28.86
CA TYR A 167 3.41 -2.79 -28.93
C TYR A 167 3.25 -2.18 -30.34
N SER A 168 2.45 -2.79 -31.22
CA SER A 168 2.23 -2.28 -32.58
C SER A 168 1.42 -0.99 -32.58
N THR A 169 0.40 -0.89 -31.73
CA THR A 169 -0.45 0.30 -31.59
C THR A 169 -0.89 0.50 -30.15
N VAL A 170 -1.22 1.74 -29.78
CA VAL A 170 -1.71 2.08 -28.43
C VAL A 170 -2.98 1.29 -28.05
N PRO A 171 -4.00 1.16 -28.92
CA PRO A 171 -5.20 0.38 -28.59
C PRO A 171 -4.90 -1.09 -28.29
N GLU A 172 -4.05 -1.75 -29.09
CA GLU A 172 -3.67 -3.15 -28.87
C GLU A 172 -2.95 -3.31 -27.52
N LEU A 173 -1.97 -2.44 -27.23
CA LEU A 173 -1.25 -2.47 -25.96
C LEU A 173 -2.21 -2.28 -24.78
N SER A 174 -3.12 -1.31 -24.86
CA SER A 174 -4.08 -1.04 -23.78
C SER A 174 -5.01 -2.23 -23.53
N GLN A 175 -5.43 -2.92 -24.60
CA GLN A 175 -6.27 -4.12 -24.50
C GLN A 175 -5.51 -5.26 -23.82
N ASP A 176 -4.24 -5.47 -24.20
CA ASP A 176 -3.41 -6.53 -23.63
C ASP A 176 -3.11 -6.27 -22.15
N ILE A 177 -2.74 -5.04 -21.79
CA ILE A 177 -2.53 -4.63 -20.38
C ILE A 177 -3.81 -4.82 -19.57
N LEU A 178 -4.97 -4.39 -20.09
CA LEU A 178 -6.25 -4.57 -19.42
C LEU A 178 -6.58 -6.05 -19.21
N GLN A 179 -6.29 -6.90 -20.20
CA GLN A 179 -6.52 -8.34 -20.07
C GLN A 179 -5.61 -8.96 -19.01
N LEU A 180 -4.33 -8.55 -18.95
CA LEU A 180 -3.42 -8.97 -17.88
C LEU A 180 -3.96 -8.55 -16.51
N MET A 181 -4.38 -7.29 -16.34
CA MET A 181 -4.96 -6.79 -15.09
C MET A 181 -6.19 -7.59 -14.65
N LYS A 182 -7.12 -7.88 -15.58
CA LYS A 182 -8.31 -8.69 -15.30
C LYS A 182 -7.96 -10.11 -14.85
N ASN A 183 -7.08 -10.78 -15.58
CA ASN A 183 -6.65 -12.14 -15.24
C ASN A 183 -6.01 -12.21 -13.84
N ARG A 184 -5.19 -11.21 -13.49
CA ARG A 184 -4.57 -11.11 -12.16
C ARG A 184 -5.60 -10.85 -11.07
N ALA A 185 -6.52 -9.91 -11.30
CA ALA A 185 -7.60 -9.59 -10.37
C ALA A 185 -8.51 -10.80 -10.12
N ASP A 186 -8.86 -11.55 -11.15
CA ASP A 186 -9.64 -12.79 -11.03
C ASP A 186 -8.90 -13.85 -10.20
N GLY A 187 -7.59 -14.00 -10.43
CA GLY A 187 -6.73 -14.89 -9.66
C GLY A 187 -6.68 -14.52 -8.16
N ILE A 188 -6.50 -13.23 -7.84
CA ILE A 188 -6.53 -12.72 -6.46
C ILE A 188 -7.91 -12.97 -5.85
N GLY A 189 -8.98 -12.65 -6.57
CA GLY A 189 -10.35 -12.86 -6.12
C GLY A 189 -10.67 -14.32 -5.82
N HIS A 190 -10.15 -15.26 -6.62
CA HIS A 190 -10.29 -16.69 -6.37
C HIS A 190 -9.52 -17.11 -5.11
N LYS A 191 -8.24 -16.71 -4.98
CA LYS A 191 -7.41 -17.04 -3.81
C LYS A 191 -8.01 -16.53 -2.50
N LEU A 192 -8.56 -15.31 -2.50
CA LEU A 192 -9.27 -14.73 -1.35
C LEU A 192 -10.49 -15.58 -0.95
N LYS A 193 -11.32 -15.97 -1.93
CA LYS A 193 -12.52 -16.79 -1.66
C LYS A 193 -12.18 -18.14 -1.06
N THR A 194 -11.18 -18.84 -1.59
CA THR A 194 -10.79 -20.16 -1.11
C THR A 194 -10.31 -20.10 0.34
N ASN A 195 -9.42 -19.17 0.68
CA ASN A 195 -8.92 -19.04 2.05
C ASN A 195 -10.00 -18.55 3.05
N LEU A 196 -10.92 -17.69 2.63
CA LEU A 196 -12.04 -17.26 3.49
C LEU A 196 -12.99 -18.44 3.81
N CYS A 197 -13.15 -19.41 2.91
CA CYS A 197 -13.91 -20.62 3.18
C CYS A 197 -13.24 -21.53 4.22
N ASP A 198 -11.91 -21.58 4.24
CA ASP A 198 -11.15 -22.41 5.19
C ASP A 198 -11.13 -21.83 6.61
N VAL A 199 -11.35 -20.51 6.79
CA VAL A 199 -11.40 -19.83 8.10
C VAL A 199 -12.78 -19.92 8.78
N VAL A 200 -13.83 -20.31 8.05
CA VAL A 200 -15.22 -20.40 8.56
C VAL A 200 -15.62 -21.84 8.95
N GLN A 201 -14.70 -22.80 8.87
CA GLN A 201 -14.87 -24.18 9.37
C GLN A 201 -14.10 -24.40 10.67
#